data_AF-A0A9P1NZJ6-F1
#
_entry.id   AF-A0A9P1NZJ6-F1
#
_cell.length_a   1.000
_cell.length_b   1.000
_cell.length_c   1.000
_cell.angle_alpha   90.00
_cell.angle_beta   90.00
_cell.angle_gamma   90.00
#
_symmetry.space_group_name_H-M   'P 1'
#
loop_
_entity.id
_entity.type
_entity.pdbx_description
1 polymer ?
#
loop_
_entity_poly.entity_id
_entity_poly.type
_entity_poly.pdbx_seq_one_letter_code
_entity_poly.pdbx_strand_id
1 'polypeptide(L)'
;MLDKIATAIFAAFLAFPGATNSEVAETHVAQGIQCNPKGSMAEMKKCADDDYRVADRKLNEVYQQLTPKVQGEERQRLIAAQRAWIQFRDTNCRFESAEALGGTLEGLLFTNCLTKMTTNRTAELQAYIARQASNEQPQMGQVTNIVQGDIMCYVTLKDQMNREHQLGATFDICAKANQFINRRVSLKYSLQNVNDCESIEPCGKTRQELLISSMDVVR
;
A
#
# COMPACT_ATOMS: atom_id res chain seq x y z
N MET A 1 -27.48 -5.58 55.96
CA MET A 1 -28.69 -6.43 55.99
C MET A 1 -28.27 -7.75 55.39
N LEU A 2 -27.70 -8.62 56.23
CA LEU A 2 -28.36 -9.78 56.86
C LEU A 2 -28.67 -10.85 55.81
N ASP A 3 -28.38 -12.13 55.96
CA ASP A 3 -27.49 -12.91 56.81
C ASP A 3 -27.56 -14.34 56.26
N LYS A 4 -26.58 -15.18 56.60
CA LYS A 4 -26.44 -16.58 56.22
C LYS A 4 -27.61 -17.45 56.71
N ILE A 5 -28.01 -18.48 55.94
CA ILE A 5 -28.47 -19.77 56.50
C ILE A 5 -27.94 -20.93 55.63
N ALA A 6 -27.09 -21.76 56.23
CA ALA A 6 -26.70 -23.08 55.78
C ALA A 6 -27.86 -24.08 55.94
N THR A 7 -27.83 -25.23 55.25
CA THR A 7 -27.85 -26.59 55.86
C THR A 7 -27.96 -27.62 54.73
N ALA A 8 -26.99 -28.52 54.67
CA ALA A 8 -26.97 -29.73 53.83
C ALA A 8 -27.96 -30.77 54.35
N ILE A 9 -28.35 -31.77 53.53
CA ILE A 9 -28.32 -33.22 53.88
C ILE A 9 -29.01 -34.11 52.82
N PHE A 10 -28.25 -35.16 52.48
CA PHE A 10 -28.57 -36.51 51.99
C PHE A 10 -28.76 -36.84 50.50
N ALA A 11 -27.90 -37.78 50.11
CA ALA A 11 -27.82 -38.51 48.87
C ALA A 11 -28.92 -39.57 48.73
N ALA A 12 -29.29 -39.84 47.48
CA ALA A 12 -29.70 -41.17 47.05
C ALA A 12 -29.21 -41.39 45.61
N PHE A 13 -28.18 -42.23 45.49
CA PHE A 13 -27.71 -42.81 44.24
C PHE A 13 -28.80 -43.74 43.70
N LEU A 14 -29.34 -43.44 42.51
CA LEU A 14 -29.97 -44.46 41.67
C LEU A 14 -29.17 -44.54 40.37
N ALA A 15 -28.45 -45.65 40.22
CA ALA A 15 -27.78 -46.04 39.01
C ALA A 15 -28.84 -46.35 37.93
N PHE A 16 -28.87 -45.56 36.86
CA PHE A 16 -29.50 -45.93 35.60
C PHE A 16 -28.38 -46.23 34.58
N PRO A 17 -28.22 -47.49 34.15
CA PRO A 17 -27.38 -47.84 33.01
C PRO A 17 -28.17 -47.63 31.70
N GLY A 18 -27.55 -46.93 30.75
CA GLY A 18 -27.80 -47.12 29.32
C GLY A 18 -28.81 -46.19 28.66
N ALA A 19 -28.31 -45.16 27.98
CA ALA A 19 -28.53 -44.90 26.55
C ALA A 19 -27.87 -43.53 26.21
N THR A 20 -26.58 -43.54 25.91
CA THR A 20 -25.93 -42.39 25.29
C THR A 20 -26.31 -42.38 23.80
N ASN A 21 -27.39 -41.69 23.46
CA ASN A 21 -27.53 -41.19 22.09
C ASN A 21 -26.68 -39.92 21.99
N SER A 22 -25.39 -40.11 21.73
CA SER A 22 -24.57 -39.04 21.18
C SER A 22 -25.05 -38.82 19.75
N GLU A 23 -26.00 -37.90 19.57
CA GLU A 23 -26.16 -37.23 18.29
C GLU A 23 -24.85 -36.47 18.05
N VAL A 24 -23.97 -37.08 17.26
CA VAL A 24 -22.84 -36.38 16.66
C VAL A 24 -23.47 -35.36 15.72
N ALA A 25 -23.67 -34.14 16.22
CA ALA A 25 -23.88 -33.00 15.35
C ALA A 25 -22.64 -32.93 14.46
N GLU A 26 -22.78 -33.35 13.21
CA GLU A 26 -21.76 -33.13 12.19
C GLU A 26 -21.56 -31.62 12.10
N THR A 27 -20.51 -31.13 12.76
CA THR A 27 -19.95 -29.81 12.50
C THR A 27 -19.52 -29.80 11.04
N HIS A 28 -20.43 -29.37 10.16
CA HIS A 28 -20.06 -28.91 8.83
C HIS A 28 -19.11 -27.73 9.04
N VAL A 29 -17.81 -27.99 8.96
CA VAL A 29 -16.80 -26.95 8.85
C VAL A 29 -17.16 -26.20 7.57
N ALA A 30 -17.72 -25.00 7.71
CA ALA A 30 -17.92 -24.11 6.57
C ALA A 30 -16.56 -23.89 5.92
N GLN A 31 -16.29 -24.59 4.82
CA GLN A 31 -15.07 -24.38 4.04
C GLN A 31 -15.09 -22.92 3.58
N GLY A 32 -14.10 -22.15 4.01
CA GLY A 32 -14.01 -20.73 3.65
C GLY A 32 -13.98 -20.56 2.13
N ILE A 33 -14.85 -19.69 1.61
CA ILE A 33 -14.93 -19.38 0.17
C ILE A 33 -13.57 -18.90 -0.32
N GLN A 34 -13.04 -19.55 -1.35
CA GLN A 34 -11.77 -19.18 -1.97
C GLN A 34 -11.99 -18.21 -3.12
N CYS A 35 -10.99 -17.37 -3.40
CA CYS A 35 -11.04 -16.52 -4.59
C CYS A 35 -10.99 -17.38 -5.85
N ASN A 36 -12.00 -17.24 -6.71
CA ASN A 36 -12.04 -17.77 -8.06
C ASN A 36 -12.69 -16.73 -9.00
N PRO A 37 -11.92 -16.02 -9.84
CA PRO A 37 -12.45 -14.96 -10.72
C PRO A 37 -13.42 -15.46 -11.79
N LYS A 38 -13.43 -16.77 -12.07
CA LYS A 38 -14.34 -17.43 -13.02
C LYS A 38 -15.36 -18.33 -12.33
N GLY A 39 -15.44 -18.25 -11.00
CA GLY A 39 -16.31 -19.06 -10.18
C GLY A 39 -17.69 -18.46 -9.99
N SER A 40 -18.34 -18.90 -8.92
CA SER A 40 -19.60 -18.35 -8.42
C SER A 40 -19.47 -16.88 -8.01
N MET A 41 -20.60 -16.18 -7.91
CA MET A 41 -20.67 -14.80 -7.43
C MET A 41 -20.02 -14.63 -6.04
N ALA A 42 -20.08 -15.64 -5.18
CA ALA A 42 -19.46 -15.58 -3.86
C ALA A 42 -17.92 -15.65 -3.95
N GLU A 43 -17.38 -16.50 -4.82
CA GLU A 43 -15.94 -16.59 -5.06
C GLU A 43 -15.39 -15.35 -5.78
N MET A 44 -16.15 -14.76 -6.72
CA MET A 44 -15.78 -13.50 -7.36
C MET A 44 -15.74 -12.34 -6.35
N LYS A 45 -16.73 -12.25 -5.46
CA LYS A 45 -16.74 -11.27 -4.36
C LYS A 45 -15.57 -11.47 -3.41
N LYS A 46 -15.17 -12.72 -3.16
CA LYS A 46 -13.99 -13.01 -2.36
C LYS A 46 -12.72 -12.45 -3.01
N CYS A 47 -12.53 -12.63 -4.31
CA CYS A 47 -11.41 -12.02 -5.03
C CYS A 47 -11.41 -10.49 -4.91
N ALA A 48 -12.56 -9.85 -5.12
CA ALA A 48 -12.66 -8.40 -5.02
C ALA A 48 -12.33 -7.88 -3.60
N ASP A 49 -12.76 -8.58 -2.54
CA ASP A 49 -12.39 -8.24 -1.16
C ASP A 49 -10.88 -8.40 -0.92
N ASP A 50 -10.27 -9.47 -1.44
CA ASP A 50 -8.82 -9.69 -1.32
C ASP A 50 -8.04 -8.57 -2.03
N ASP A 51 -8.43 -8.21 -3.25
CA ASP A 51 -7.82 -7.12 -4.02
C ASP A 51 -7.98 -5.78 -3.30
N TYR A 52 -9.17 -5.49 -2.77
CA TYR A 52 -9.41 -4.28 -2.00
C TYR A 52 -8.53 -4.22 -0.74
N ARG A 53 -8.38 -5.32 0.00
CA ARG A 53 -7.50 -5.38 1.17
C ARG A 53 -6.04 -5.13 0.81
N VAL A 54 -5.58 -5.62 -0.34
CA VAL A 54 -4.22 -5.32 -0.84
C VAL A 54 -4.08 -3.82 -1.11
N ALA A 55 -5.04 -3.22 -1.83
CA ALA A 55 -5.02 -1.79 -2.14
C ALA A 55 -5.08 -0.92 -0.88
N ASP A 56 -5.95 -1.26 0.08
CA ASP A 56 -6.13 -0.50 1.32
C ASP A 56 -4.89 -0.58 2.23
N ARG A 57 -4.27 -1.76 2.35
CA ARG A 57 -2.97 -1.88 3.03
C ARG A 57 -1.93 -0.96 2.40
N LYS A 58 -1.83 -0.97 1.07
CA LYS A 58 -0.84 -0.14 0.36
C LYS A 58 -1.09 1.36 0.56
N LEU A 59 -2.34 1.80 0.51
CA LEU A 59 -2.72 3.18 0.80
C LEU A 59 -2.27 3.58 2.22
N ASN A 60 -2.54 2.73 3.21
CA ASN A 60 -2.16 2.99 4.60
C ASN A 60 -0.64 3.05 4.78
N GLU A 61 0.13 2.15 4.14
CA GLU A 61 1.60 2.21 4.14
C GLU A 61 2.11 3.55 3.60
N VAL A 62 1.64 3.98 2.43
CA VAL A 62 2.06 5.25 1.82
C VAL A 62 1.64 6.44 2.68
N TYR A 63 0.42 6.41 3.23
CA TYR A 63 -0.05 7.46 4.13
C TYR A 63 0.83 7.58 5.39
N GLN A 64 1.26 6.44 5.96
CA GLN A 64 2.18 6.40 7.09
C GLN A 64 3.59 6.89 6.72
N GLN A 65 4.04 6.71 5.48
CA GLN A 65 5.29 7.28 4.98
C GLN A 65 5.23 8.80 4.78
N LEU A 66 4.10 9.33 4.29
CA LEU A 66 3.92 10.76 4.03
C LEU A 66 3.68 11.57 5.31
N THR A 67 2.87 11.05 6.23
CA THR A 67 2.46 11.77 7.46
C THR A 67 3.61 12.38 8.27
N PRO A 68 4.76 11.70 8.51
CA PRO A 68 5.88 12.29 9.26
C PRO A 68 6.69 13.33 8.45
N LYS A 69 6.53 13.37 7.12
CA LYS A 69 7.23 14.33 6.24
C LYS A 69 6.52 15.69 6.17
N VAL A 70 5.27 15.76 6.64
CA VAL A 70 4.49 17.00 6.76
C VAL A 70 4.31 17.36 8.23
N GLN A 71 4.36 18.66 8.56
CA GLN A 71 4.28 19.12 9.95
C GLN A 71 3.27 20.27 10.12
N GLY A 72 2.92 20.56 11.38
CA GLY A 72 2.03 21.67 11.74
C GLY A 72 0.70 21.66 10.97
N GLU A 73 0.38 22.79 10.35
CA GLU A 73 -0.84 22.99 9.58
C GLU A 73 -0.95 22.08 8.35
N GLU A 74 0.17 21.79 7.66
CA GLU A 74 0.18 20.90 6.49
C GLU A 74 -0.27 19.49 6.87
N ARG A 75 0.21 18.97 8.00
CA ARG A 75 -0.21 17.66 8.52
C ARG A 75 -1.70 17.63 8.85
N GLN A 76 -2.22 18.69 9.47
CA GLN A 76 -3.65 18.79 9.78
C GLN A 76 -4.50 18.79 8.51
N ARG A 77 -4.06 19.53 7.48
CA ARG A 77 -4.71 19.57 6.16
C ARG A 77 -4.67 18.21 5.45
N LEU A 78 -3.55 17.48 5.51
CA LEU A 78 -3.46 16.12 4.98
C LEU A 78 -4.45 15.16 5.66
N ILE A 79 -4.51 15.18 7.00
CA ILE A 79 -5.45 14.34 7.76
C ILE A 79 -6.90 14.66 7.38
N ALA A 80 -7.26 15.95 7.32
CA ALA A 80 -8.60 16.38 6.94
C ALA A 80 -8.96 15.94 5.51
N ALA A 81 -8.04 16.14 4.56
CA ALA A 81 -8.22 15.72 3.17
C ALA A 81 -8.40 14.20 3.05
N GLN A 82 -7.62 13.41 3.79
CA GLN A 82 -7.73 11.95 3.75
C GLN A 82 -9.08 11.45 4.30
N ARG A 83 -9.57 12.06 5.39
CA ARG A 83 -10.90 11.73 5.96
C ARG A 83 -12.03 12.08 5.00
N ALA A 84 -11.99 13.27 4.41
CA ALA A 84 -12.97 13.70 3.42
C ALA A 84 -12.95 12.80 2.18
N TRP A 85 -11.76 12.39 1.73
CA TRP A 85 -11.61 11.46 0.61
C TRP A 85 -12.24 10.09 0.90
N ILE A 86 -12.11 9.53 2.11
CA ILE A 86 -12.76 8.26 2.48
C ILE A 86 -14.28 8.38 2.34
N GLN A 87 -14.86 9.47 2.86
CA GLN A 87 -16.30 9.72 2.74
C GLN A 87 -16.75 9.85 1.27
N PHE A 88 -15.97 10.59 0.47
CA PHE A 88 -16.22 10.72 -0.95
C PHE A 88 -16.15 9.37 -1.67
N ARG A 89 -15.09 8.58 -1.43
CA ARG A 89 -14.91 7.23 -2.01
C ARG A 89 -16.11 6.36 -1.73
N ASP A 90 -16.49 6.24 -0.47
CA ASP A 90 -17.57 5.33 -0.06
C ASP A 90 -18.92 5.77 -0.64
N THR A 91 -19.18 7.08 -0.70
CA THR A 91 -20.41 7.64 -1.30
C THR A 91 -20.42 7.46 -2.82
N ASN A 92 -19.31 7.74 -3.48
CA ASN A 92 -19.16 7.58 -4.92
C ASN A 92 -19.32 6.11 -5.34
N CYS A 93 -18.68 5.18 -4.61
CA CYS A 93 -18.78 3.77 -4.95
C CYS A 93 -20.18 3.19 -4.76
N ARG A 94 -20.97 3.69 -3.79
CA ARG A 94 -22.39 3.34 -3.68
C ARG A 94 -23.20 3.82 -4.89
N PHE A 95 -22.88 5.00 -5.40
CA PHE A 95 -23.51 5.53 -6.60
C PHE A 95 -23.12 4.73 -7.86
N GLU A 96 -21.82 4.46 -8.05
CA GLU A 96 -21.33 3.67 -9.21
C GLU A 96 -21.92 2.25 -9.22
N SER A 97 -22.05 1.59 -8.07
CA SER A 97 -22.63 0.24 -7.99
C SER A 97 -24.15 0.19 -8.18
N ALA A 98 -24.83 1.33 -8.18
CA ALA A 98 -26.29 1.40 -8.26
C ALA A 98 -26.85 0.90 -9.60
N GLU A 99 -26.03 0.72 -10.63
CA GLU A 99 -26.44 0.04 -11.87
C GLU A 99 -26.93 -1.40 -11.62
N ALA A 100 -26.51 -2.02 -10.52
CA ALA A 100 -26.92 -3.36 -10.10
C ALA A 100 -27.74 -3.35 -8.80
N LEU A 101 -28.36 -2.21 -8.44
CA LEU A 101 -29.03 -1.99 -7.15
C LEU A 101 -30.00 -3.11 -6.77
N GLY A 102 -29.84 -3.64 -5.56
CA GLY A 102 -30.67 -4.73 -5.02
C GLY A 102 -30.34 -6.12 -5.59
N GLY A 103 -29.44 -6.20 -6.57
CA GLY A 103 -28.94 -7.44 -7.15
C GLY A 103 -27.71 -7.97 -6.43
N THR A 104 -27.39 -9.24 -6.67
CA THR A 104 -26.18 -9.86 -6.11
C THR A 104 -24.89 -9.25 -6.66
N LEU A 105 -24.94 -8.62 -7.84
CA LEU A 105 -23.80 -7.97 -8.50
C LEU A 105 -23.39 -6.65 -7.84
N GLU A 106 -24.30 -5.93 -7.17
CA GLU A 106 -24.03 -4.61 -6.55
C GLU A 106 -22.80 -4.64 -5.64
N GLY A 107 -22.73 -5.62 -4.74
CA GLY A 107 -21.61 -5.72 -3.80
C GLY A 107 -20.26 -6.00 -4.48
N LEU A 108 -20.26 -6.68 -5.63
CA LEU A 108 -19.03 -6.90 -6.40
C LEU A 108 -18.56 -5.58 -7.04
N LEU A 109 -19.48 -4.84 -7.67
CA LEU A 109 -19.18 -3.55 -8.29
C LEU A 109 -18.71 -2.51 -7.26
N PHE A 110 -19.37 -2.47 -6.10
CA PHE A 110 -19.00 -1.59 -4.99
C PHE A 110 -17.54 -1.82 -4.56
N THR A 111 -17.17 -3.07 -4.28
CA THR A 111 -15.80 -3.41 -3.87
C THR A 111 -14.78 -3.13 -4.97
N ASN A 112 -15.10 -3.41 -6.23
CA ASN A 112 -14.22 -3.07 -7.35
C ASN A 112 -13.96 -1.55 -7.46
N CYS A 113 -14.99 -0.73 -7.25
CA CYS A 113 -14.84 0.72 -7.18
C CYS A 113 -13.92 1.14 -6.01
N LEU A 114 -14.10 0.55 -4.82
CA LEU A 114 -13.24 0.83 -3.66
C LEU A 114 -11.78 0.55 -3.99
N THR A 115 -11.47 -0.60 -4.62
CA THR A 115 -10.11 -0.95 -5.06
C THR A 115 -9.53 0.07 -6.03
N LYS A 116 -10.28 0.42 -7.08
CA LYS A 116 -9.84 1.41 -8.09
C LYS A 116 -9.53 2.77 -7.46
N MET A 117 -10.45 3.32 -6.67
CA MET A 117 -10.26 4.63 -6.05
C MET A 117 -9.10 4.62 -5.04
N THR A 118 -8.96 3.55 -4.27
CA THR A 118 -7.87 3.38 -3.29
C THR A 118 -6.50 3.30 -3.96
N THR A 119 -6.40 2.60 -5.09
CA THR A 119 -5.18 2.56 -5.91
C THR A 119 -4.82 3.94 -6.46
N ASN A 120 -5.80 4.69 -7.00
CA ASN A 120 -5.56 6.04 -7.50
C ASN A 120 -5.09 6.99 -6.39
N ARG A 121 -5.73 6.93 -5.22
CA ARG A 121 -5.35 7.74 -4.08
C ARG A 121 -3.94 7.42 -3.59
N THR A 122 -3.55 6.15 -3.63
CA THR A 122 -2.18 5.72 -3.32
C THR A 122 -1.18 6.43 -4.24
N ALA A 123 -1.44 6.46 -5.55
CA ALA A 123 -0.58 7.14 -6.52
C ALA A 123 -0.51 8.67 -6.28
N GLU A 124 -1.64 9.30 -5.92
CA GLU A 124 -1.65 10.72 -5.53
C GLU A 124 -0.74 10.98 -4.32
N LEU A 125 -0.86 10.18 -3.25
CA LEU A 125 -0.05 10.34 -2.04
C LEU A 125 1.44 10.10 -2.32
N GLN A 126 1.77 9.12 -3.16
CA GLN A 126 3.14 8.89 -3.62
C GLN A 126 3.69 10.12 -4.36
N ALA A 127 2.89 10.76 -5.23
CA ALA A 127 3.31 11.98 -5.92
C ALA A 127 3.54 13.18 -4.96
N TYR A 128 2.91 13.22 -3.79
CA TYR A 128 3.27 14.21 -2.75
C TYR A 128 4.65 13.90 -2.15
N ILE A 129 4.93 12.64 -1.81
CA ILE A 129 6.24 12.21 -1.30
C ILE A 129 7.35 12.55 -2.30
N ALA A 130 7.13 12.25 -3.58
CA ALA A 130 8.07 12.54 -4.66
C ALA A 130 8.39 14.03 -4.77
N ARG A 131 7.37 14.89 -4.71
CA ARG A 131 7.57 16.35 -4.79
C ARG A 131 8.38 16.88 -3.62
N GLN A 132 8.08 16.41 -2.41
CA GLN A 132 8.87 16.81 -1.23
C GLN A 132 10.33 16.37 -1.35
N ALA A 133 10.58 15.12 -1.72
CA ALA A 133 11.94 14.62 -1.94
C ALA A 133 12.66 15.38 -3.07
N SER A 134 11.96 15.76 -4.14
CA SER A 134 12.55 16.56 -5.23
C SER A 134 12.90 18.00 -4.82
N ASN A 135 12.21 18.56 -3.82
CA ASN A 135 12.52 19.90 -3.30
C ASN A 135 13.78 19.88 -2.41
N GLU A 136 14.11 18.73 -1.83
CA GLU A 136 15.31 18.54 -1.01
C GLU A 136 16.54 18.23 -1.87
N GLN A 137 16.35 17.61 -3.04
CA GLN A 137 17.41 17.26 -3.97
C GLN A 137 17.82 18.45 -4.87
N PRO A 138 19.09 18.52 -5.30
CA PRO A 138 19.54 19.58 -6.20
C PRO A 138 18.82 19.50 -7.55
N GLN A 139 18.30 20.61 -8.07
CA GLN A 139 17.67 20.65 -9.40
C GLN A 139 18.68 20.85 -10.53
N MET A 140 19.90 21.28 -10.20
CA MET A 140 21.01 21.50 -11.12
C MET A 140 22.34 21.20 -10.42
N GLY A 141 23.34 20.82 -11.19
CA GLY A 141 24.70 20.65 -10.69
C GLY A 141 25.71 20.29 -11.76
N GLN A 142 26.98 20.23 -11.37
CA GLN A 142 28.05 19.72 -12.23
C GLN A 142 28.26 18.23 -11.94
N VAL A 143 28.07 17.38 -12.93
CA VAL A 143 28.30 15.94 -12.80
C VAL A 143 29.79 15.66 -12.69
N THR A 144 30.19 14.96 -11.65
CA THR A 144 31.58 14.56 -11.41
C THR A 144 31.80 13.09 -11.74
N ASN A 145 30.81 12.23 -11.50
CA ASN A 145 30.93 10.80 -11.75
C ASN A 145 29.57 10.17 -12.05
N ILE A 146 29.55 9.09 -12.83
CA ILE A 146 28.36 8.27 -13.07
C ILE A 146 28.80 6.80 -13.04
N VAL A 147 28.12 5.98 -12.24
CA VAL A 147 28.43 4.57 -12.06
C VAL A 147 27.16 3.75 -12.23
N GLN A 148 27.24 2.69 -13.05
CA GLN A 148 26.16 1.72 -13.15
C GLN A 148 26.19 0.78 -11.94
N GLY A 149 25.16 0.85 -11.10
CA GLY A 149 24.96 -0.09 -10.00
C GLY A 149 24.02 -1.25 -10.37
N ASP A 150 23.83 -2.18 -9.44
CA ASP A 150 23.02 -3.38 -9.68
C ASP A 150 21.51 -3.10 -9.68
N ILE A 151 21.10 -2.14 -8.86
CA ILE A 151 19.68 -1.83 -8.62
C ILE A 151 19.25 -0.53 -9.32
N MET A 152 20.18 0.41 -9.51
CA MET A 152 19.95 1.69 -10.19
C MET A 152 21.29 2.30 -10.67
N CYS A 153 21.22 3.33 -11.50
CA CYS A 153 22.37 4.15 -11.85
C CYS A 153 22.69 5.11 -10.69
N TYR A 154 23.96 5.35 -10.40
CA TYR A 154 24.39 6.32 -9.39
C TYR A 154 25.09 7.50 -10.07
N VAL A 155 24.65 8.71 -9.76
CA VAL A 155 25.21 9.96 -10.28
C VAL A 155 25.77 10.77 -9.12
N THR A 156 27.05 11.11 -9.19
CA THR A 156 27.69 12.06 -8.28
C THR A 156 27.77 13.42 -8.95
N LEU A 157 27.33 14.45 -8.23
CA LEU A 157 27.36 15.82 -8.72
C LEU A 157 27.61 16.83 -7.61
N LYS A 158 28.08 18.02 -7.99
CA LYS A 158 28.22 19.16 -7.09
C LYS A 158 27.13 20.18 -7.37
N ASP A 159 26.41 20.59 -6.31
CA ASP A 159 25.38 21.62 -6.40
C ASP A 159 25.99 23.03 -6.53
N GLN A 160 25.14 24.05 -6.58
CA GLN A 160 25.56 25.46 -6.68
C GLN A 160 26.37 25.95 -5.46
N MET A 161 26.22 25.29 -4.31
CA MET A 161 26.97 25.57 -3.08
C MET A 161 28.24 24.70 -2.98
N ASN A 162 28.61 24.01 -4.06
CA ASN A 162 29.76 23.11 -4.14
C ASN A 162 29.67 21.91 -3.17
N ARG A 163 28.45 21.57 -2.71
CA ARG A 163 28.21 20.36 -1.91
C ARG A 163 28.06 19.18 -2.84
N GLU A 164 28.70 18.07 -2.50
CA GLU A 164 28.63 16.85 -3.27
C GLU A 164 27.40 16.04 -2.88
N HIS A 165 26.69 15.54 -3.90
CA HIS A 165 25.50 14.70 -3.75
C HIS A 165 25.68 13.43 -4.57
N GLN A 166 25.33 12.29 -3.98
CA GLN A 166 25.23 11.02 -4.68
C GLN A 166 23.76 10.64 -4.78
N LEU A 167 23.25 10.55 -6.01
CA LEU A 167 21.83 10.40 -6.30
C LEU A 167 21.58 9.18 -7.19
N GLY A 168 20.46 8.51 -6.96
CA GLY A 168 19.97 7.45 -7.84
C GLY A 168 19.39 8.01 -9.14
N ALA A 169 19.57 7.28 -10.23
CA ALA A 169 19.12 7.61 -11.58
C ALA A 169 18.61 6.35 -12.30
N THR A 170 17.80 6.55 -13.34
CA THR A 170 17.40 5.44 -14.23
C THR A 170 18.61 4.93 -15.02
N PHE A 171 18.58 3.67 -15.45
CA PHE A 171 19.67 3.08 -16.25
C PHE A 171 19.92 3.80 -17.58
N ASP A 172 18.91 4.47 -18.14
CA ASP A 172 19.04 5.31 -19.35
C ASP A 172 20.06 6.44 -19.18
N ILE A 173 20.21 6.94 -17.95
CA ILE A 173 21.23 7.96 -17.63
C ILE A 173 22.64 7.37 -17.73
N CYS A 174 22.85 6.18 -17.18
CA CYS A 174 24.12 5.47 -17.24
C CYS A 174 24.51 5.12 -18.68
N ALA A 175 23.55 4.72 -19.52
CA ALA A 175 23.78 4.46 -20.94
C ALA A 175 24.30 5.70 -21.71
N LYS A 176 24.10 6.91 -21.18
CA LYS A 176 24.53 8.19 -21.76
C LYS A 176 25.61 8.89 -20.92
N ALA A 177 26.28 8.20 -20.00
CA ALA A 177 27.20 8.79 -19.02
C ALA A 177 28.22 9.76 -19.62
N ASN A 178 28.84 9.38 -20.74
CA ASN A 178 29.86 10.19 -21.43
C ASN A 178 29.36 11.57 -21.90
N GLN A 179 28.04 11.76 -22.04
CA GLN A 179 27.45 13.04 -22.44
C GLN A 179 27.35 14.03 -21.28
N PHE A 180 27.37 13.53 -20.03
CA PHE A 180 27.06 14.30 -18.84
C PHE A 180 28.26 14.55 -17.93
N ILE A 181 29.26 13.65 -17.90
CA ILE A 181 30.46 13.80 -17.07
C ILE A 181 31.15 15.14 -17.34
N ASN A 182 31.51 15.86 -16.27
CA ASN A 182 32.11 17.20 -16.27
C ASN A 182 31.24 18.32 -16.87
N ARG A 183 29.96 18.06 -17.17
CA ARG A 183 29.01 19.05 -17.67
C ARG A 183 28.10 19.54 -16.54
N ARG A 184 27.62 20.78 -16.68
CA ARG A 184 26.49 21.28 -15.88
C ARG A 184 25.19 20.75 -16.47
N VAL A 185 24.35 20.20 -15.62
CA VAL A 185 23.06 19.59 -16.01
C VAL A 185 21.94 20.15 -15.15
N SER A 186 20.74 20.18 -15.74
CA SER A 186 19.48 20.27 -15.01
C SER A 186 18.87 18.87 -14.87
N LEU A 187 18.22 18.63 -13.75
CA LEU A 187 17.78 17.31 -13.31
C LEU A 187 16.27 17.28 -13.23
N LYS A 188 15.66 16.18 -13.66
CA LYS A 188 14.25 15.88 -13.41
C LYS A 188 14.15 14.52 -12.74
N TYR A 189 13.23 14.45 -11.79
CA TYR A 189 13.02 13.28 -10.95
C TYR A 189 11.67 12.65 -11.20
N SER A 190 11.59 11.33 -11.05
CA SER A 190 10.32 10.61 -11.06
C SER A 190 10.39 9.39 -10.15
N LEU A 191 9.25 8.98 -9.60
CA LEU A 191 9.16 7.74 -8.85
C LEU A 191 9.34 6.56 -9.79
N GLN A 192 10.28 5.69 -9.44
CA GLN A 192 10.59 4.47 -10.17
C GLN A 192 10.46 3.27 -9.26
N ASN A 193 9.99 2.18 -9.85
CA ASN A 193 9.91 0.90 -9.18
C ASN A 193 11.30 0.27 -9.19
N VAL A 194 11.88 0.12 -8.00
CA VAL A 194 13.20 -0.44 -7.77
C VAL A 194 13.03 -1.78 -7.06
N ASN A 195 13.56 -2.83 -7.67
CA ASN A 195 13.44 -4.19 -7.14
C ASN A 195 14.67 -4.54 -6.30
N ASP A 196 14.45 -4.91 -5.04
CA ASP A 196 15.48 -5.51 -4.20
C ASP A 196 15.59 -7.00 -4.52
N CYS A 197 16.70 -7.41 -5.13
CA CYS A 197 17.02 -8.83 -5.28
C CYS A 197 18.53 -9.06 -5.21
N GLU A 198 19.05 -9.24 -3.99
CA GLU A 198 20.43 -9.69 -3.80
C GLU A 198 20.62 -11.09 -3.20
N SER A 199 19.61 -11.78 -2.62
CA SER A 199 19.58 -13.26 -2.45
C SER A 199 18.49 -13.73 -1.45
N ILE A 200 17.86 -14.87 -1.78
CA ILE A 200 16.99 -15.79 -1.00
C ILE A 200 15.82 -15.17 -0.21
N GLU A 201 14.66 -15.80 -0.39
CA GLU A 201 13.31 -15.26 -0.27
C GLU A 201 12.82 -14.68 1.08
N PRO A 202 11.80 -13.80 1.02
CA PRO A 202 11.05 -13.42 -0.18
C PRO A 202 11.68 -12.19 -0.85
N CYS A 203 12.42 -12.44 -1.93
CA CYS A 203 12.78 -11.44 -2.92
C CYS A 203 11.51 -11.03 -3.68
N GLY A 204 11.46 -9.78 -4.17
CA GLY A 204 10.30 -9.28 -4.92
C GLY A 204 9.48 -8.18 -4.24
N LYS A 205 9.99 -7.52 -3.19
CA LYS A 205 9.41 -6.25 -2.75
C LYS A 205 9.95 -5.13 -3.63
N THR A 206 9.12 -4.65 -4.56
CA THR A 206 9.37 -3.40 -5.27
C THR A 206 9.20 -2.24 -4.29
N ARG A 207 10.26 -1.45 -4.12
CA ARG A 207 10.18 -0.15 -3.44
C ARG A 207 10.14 0.96 -4.47
N GLN A 208 9.37 2.01 -4.20
CA GLN A 208 9.40 3.19 -5.06
C GLN A 208 10.51 4.11 -4.58
N GLU A 209 11.40 4.46 -5.48
CA GLU A 209 12.49 5.41 -5.24
C GLU A 209 12.36 6.61 -6.16
N LEU A 210 12.71 7.79 -5.66
CA LEU A 210 12.78 8.99 -6.49
C LEU A 210 14.12 9.02 -7.22
N LEU A 211 14.11 8.69 -8.50
CA LEU A 211 15.32 8.62 -9.32
C LEU A 211 15.37 9.77 -10.32
N ILE A 212 16.58 10.21 -10.67
CA ILE A 212 16.81 11.08 -11.82
C ILE A 212 16.35 10.33 -13.07
N SER A 213 15.31 10.84 -13.72
CA SER A 213 14.73 10.26 -14.94
C SER A 213 15.14 11.01 -16.20
N SER A 214 15.62 12.25 -16.07
CA SER A 214 16.11 13.04 -17.18
C SER A 214 17.19 14.01 -16.71
N MET A 215 18.23 14.15 -17.54
CA MET A 215 19.28 15.15 -17.37
C MET A 215 19.47 15.89 -18.69
N ASP A 216 19.43 17.22 -18.62
CA ASP A 216 19.62 18.10 -19.77
C ASP A 216 20.85 18.99 -19.53
N VAL A 217 21.81 18.97 -20.46
CA VAL A 217 23.02 19.81 -20.35
C VAL A 217 22.62 21.28 -20.47
N VAL A 218 22.93 22.04 -19.42
CA VAL A 218 22.73 23.50 -19.41
C VAL A 218 23.89 24.10 -20.21
N ARG A 219 23.54 24.86 -21.25
CA ARG A 219 24.51 25.59 -22.06
C ARG A 219 24.97 26.86 -21.36
#